data_AF-A0A3D6CEC0-F1
#
_entry.id   AF-A0A3D6CEC0-F1
#
_cell.length_a   1.000
_cell.length_b   1.000
_cell.length_c   1.000
_cell.angle_alpha   90.00
_cell.angle_beta   90.00
_cell.angle_gamma   90.00
#
_symmetry.space_group_name_H-M   'P 1'
#
loop_
_entity.id
_entity.type
_entity.pdbx_description
1 polymer ?
#
loop_
_entity_poly.entity_id
_entity_poly.type
_entity_poly.pdbx_seq_one_letter_code
_entity_poly.pdbx_strand_id
1 'polypeptide(L)'
;PFVWNYWASRGQLWGNQSLNSKVSVQNPYRLSYPGYHEMLNGFIVHRIKTNKPKKGKKNNILHYIASRDDFQGRVALFGSWERFKDMVDTGFVAVNAGYQIFEAKQPGPDLRSANEAIEFSAYKHLGTRPDMLTFSMAKDYMRATHPRLMFIGLGETDEFAHHRQYDLYLNQASLIDKMLCELWTLIQHDPYYKDQTLLIVTTDHGRGRAQNNWHRHGFMVPGSQETWIMMMGAGVEPLGEMENMPSVRLRQIPSLISSSLGLQYQPNHRVAASFIRLKPLPGKDQALLYGMNLHEPGKR
;
A
#
# COMPACT_ATOMS: atom_id res chain seq x y z
N PRO A 1 17.75 7.30 -7.90
CA PRO A 1 16.38 6.81 -7.63
C PRO A 1 15.40 7.98 -7.57
N PHE A 2 14.18 7.82 -8.10
CA PHE A 2 13.11 8.82 -8.05
C PHE A 2 12.85 9.28 -6.62
N VAL A 3 12.86 8.36 -5.65
CA VAL A 3 12.67 8.69 -4.23
C VAL A 3 13.68 9.76 -3.76
N TRP A 4 14.97 9.52 -3.94
CA TRP A 4 16.00 10.43 -3.43
C TRP A 4 16.16 11.70 -4.28
N ASN A 5 16.01 11.61 -5.60
CA ASN A 5 16.25 12.74 -6.50
C ASN A 5 15.03 13.66 -6.66
N TYR A 6 13.82 13.19 -6.32
CA TYR A 6 12.57 13.95 -6.54
C TYR A 6 11.67 13.96 -5.30
N TRP A 7 11.36 12.79 -4.73
CA TRP A 7 10.42 12.69 -3.60
C TRP A 7 10.96 13.39 -2.35
N ALA A 8 12.24 13.19 -2.02
CA ALA A 8 12.85 13.73 -0.81
C ALA A 8 12.81 15.26 -0.72
N SER A 9 12.69 15.98 -1.84
CA SER A 9 12.56 17.45 -1.83
C SER A 9 11.10 17.94 -1.98
N ARG A 10 10.13 17.04 -2.08
CA ARG A 10 8.71 17.35 -2.39
C ARG A 10 7.70 16.68 -1.46
N GLY A 11 8.16 15.74 -0.66
CA GLY A 11 7.34 14.98 0.27
C GLY A 11 8.01 14.84 1.62
N GLN A 12 7.62 13.79 2.33
CA GLN A 12 8.16 13.41 3.62
C GLN A 12 8.52 11.93 3.63
N LEU A 13 9.67 11.60 4.23
CA LEU A 13 10.14 10.22 4.44
C LEU A 13 10.24 9.95 5.94
N TRP A 14 9.46 8.99 6.43
CA TRP A 14 9.39 8.60 7.84
C TRP A 14 9.90 7.17 8.00
N GLY A 15 10.60 6.86 9.08
CA GLY A 15 11.01 5.47 9.39
C GLY A 15 12.51 5.22 9.44
N ASN A 16 13.34 6.25 9.20
CA ASN A 16 14.77 6.14 9.41
C ASN A 16 15.10 6.04 10.91
N GLN A 17 15.38 4.81 11.34
CA GLN A 17 15.72 4.48 12.73
C GLN A 17 16.98 5.21 13.22
N SER A 18 17.93 5.50 12.32
CA SER A 18 19.20 6.17 12.63
C SER A 18 19.00 7.66 12.90
N LEU A 19 17.95 8.26 12.35
CA LEU A 19 17.57 9.67 12.54
C LEU A 19 16.50 9.84 13.63
N ASN A 20 16.25 8.79 14.43
CA ASN A 20 15.21 8.78 15.45
C ASN A 20 13.80 9.11 14.91
N SER A 21 13.51 8.70 13.68
CA SER A 21 12.19 8.76 13.05
C SER A 21 11.68 7.33 12.88
N LYS A 22 10.90 6.84 13.85
CA LYS A 22 10.55 5.41 13.93
C LYS A 22 9.14 5.17 13.42
N VAL A 23 9.00 4.34 12.40
CA VAL A 23 7.71 3.77 11.97
C VAL A 23 7.73 2.27 12.23
N SER A 24 6.62 1.71 12.70
CA SER A 24 6.55 0.28 12.97
C SER A 24 5.14 -0.31 12.97
N VAL A 25 5.07 -1.62 12.74
CA VAL A 25 3.89 -2.42 13.11
C VAL A 25 3.85 -2.72 14.61
N GLN A 26 2.65 -2.91 15.14
CA GLN A 26 2.42 -3.30 16.53
C GLN A 26 1.87 -4.71 16.70
N ASN A 27 1.32 -5.32 15.64
CA ASN A 27 0.94 -6.72 15.69
C ASN A 27 2.18 -7.57 16.08
N PRO A 28 2.04 -8.51 17.02
CA PRO A 28 3.20 -9.25 17.53
C PRO A 28 3.74 -10.26 16.49
N TYR A 29 2.96 -10.56 15.46
CA TYR A 29 3.28 -11.61 14.50
C TYR A 29 4.30 -11.14 13.46
N ARG A 30 4.21 -9.87 13.04
CA ARG A 30 5.09 -9.24 12.04
C ARG A 30 5.10 -10.04 10.73
N LEU A 31 3.89 -10.39 10.29
CA LEU A 31 3.59 -11.12 9.07
C LEU A 31 2.64 -10.28 8.22
N SER A 32 2.52 -10.63 6.94
CA SER A 32 1.79 -9.85 5.94
C SER A 32 0.31 -9.66 6.27
N TYR A 33 -0.43 -10.75 6.45
CA TYR A 33 -1.88 -10.66 6.69
C TYR A 33 -2.22 -9.91 8.00
N PRO A 34 -1.56 -10.17 9.14
CA PRO A 34 -1.71 -9.33 10.33
C PRO A 34 -1.31 -7.87 10.13
N GLY A 35 -0.24 -7.60 9.35
CA GLY A 35 0.25 -6.27 9.03
C GLY A 35 -0.74 -5.45 8.22
N TYR A 36 -1.26 -6.00 7.12
CA TYR A 36 -2.34 -5.37 6.35
C TYR A 36 -3.61 -5.19 7.17
N HIS A 37 -3.97 -6.14 8.03
CA HIS A 37 -5.10 -5.96 8.92
C HIS A 37 -4.91 -4.79 9.89
N GLU A 38 -3.73 -4.67 10.51
CA GLU A 38 -3.40 -3.54 11.37
C GLU A 38 -3.50 -2.21 10.61
N MET A 39 -2.90 -2.14 9.42
CA MET A 39 -2.88 -0.96 8.56
C MET A 39 -4.27 -0.55 8.04
N LEU A 40 -5.14 -1.51 7.72
CA LEU A 40 -6.45 -1.23 7.14
C LEU A 40 -7.56 -1.03 8.19
N ASN A 41 -7.46 -1.68 9.35
CA ASN A 41 -8.48 -1.56 10.41
C ASN A 41 -8.09 -0.52 11.47
N GLY A 42 -6.81 -0.20 11.63
CA GLY A 42 -6.37 0.81 12.59
C GLY A 42 -6.32 0.31 14.04
N PHE A 43 -6.34 -1.01 14.20
CA PHE A 43 -6.11 -1.72 15.45
C PHE A 43 -5.56 -3.13 15.18
N ILE A 44 -5.02 -3.77 16.22
CA ILE A 44 -4.47 -5.13 16.12
C ILE A 44 -5.59 -6.14 16.33
N VAL A 45 -5.77 -7.03 15.35
CA VAL A 45 -6.73 -8.14 15.46
C VAL A 45 -6.01 -9.40 15.95
N HIS A 46 -5.88 -9.60 17.26
CA HIS A 46 -5.06 -10.69 17.86
C HIS A 46 -5.43 -12.13 17.44
N ARG A 47 -6.64 -12.38 16.89
CA ARG A 47 -6.99 -13.70 16.31
C ARG A 47 -6.34 -13.97 14.95
N ILE A 48 -5.78 -12.94 14.33
CA ILE A 48 -5.12 -12.98 13.02
C ILE A 48 -3.61 -13.12 13.27
N LYS A 49 -3.14 -14.37 13.34
CA LYS A 49 -1.78 -14.73 13.75
C LYS A 49 -0.89 -15.24 12.63
N THR A 50 -1.47 -15.47 11.44
CA THR A 50 -0.82 -16.13 10.29
C THR A 50 -1.30 -15.49 8.99
N ASN A 51 -0.65 -15.83 7.88
CA ASN A 51 -1.08 -15.43 6.53
C ASN A 51 -2.29 -16.22 5.98
N LYS A 52 -2.93 -17.04 6.80
CA LYS A 52 -4.14 -17.77 6.39
C LYS A 52 -5.34 -16.82 6.44
N PRO A 53 -6.19 -16.82 5.40
CA PRO A 53 -7.37 -15.97 5.39
C PRO A 53 -8.30 -16.30 6.56
N LYS A 54 -8.96 -15.28 7.09
CA LYS A 54 -9.94 -15.45 8.16
C LYS A 54 -11.32 -15.05 7.66
N LYS A 55 -12.31 -15.91 7.92
CA LYS A 55 -13.72 -15.56 7.73
C LYS A 55 -14.12 -14.44 8.70
N GLY A 56 -14.97 -13.53 8.23
CA GLY A 56 -15.52 -12.44 9.03
C GLY A 56 -15.99 -11.26 8.17
N LYS A 57 -16.67 -10.31 8.81
CA LYS A 57 -17.02 -9.02 8.20
C LYS A 57 -15.75 -8.24 7.86
N LYS A 58 -15.75 -7.60 6.69
CA LYS A 58 -14.59 -6.90 6.13
C LYS A 58 -14.76 -5.39 6.30
N ASN A 59 -14.89 -4.94 7.55
CA ASN A 59 -15.25 -3.56 7.91
C ASN A 59 -14.03 -2.64 8.10
N ASN A 60 -13.08 -2.69 7.17
CA ASN A 60 -11.87 -1.87 7.23
C ASN A 60 -12.09 -0.48 6.61
N ILE A 61 -11.05 0.36 6.58
CA ILE A 61 -11.12 1.73 6.04
C ILE A 61 -11.61 1.79 4.58
N LEU A 62 -11.22 0.84 3.73
CA LEU A 62 -11.61 0.81 2.32
C LEU A 62 -13.12 0.53 2.20
N HIS A 63 -13.63 -0.45 2.95
CA HIS A 63 -15.06 -0.72 3.01
C HIS A 63 -15.84 0.46 3.57
N TYR A 64 -15.37 1.06 4.68
CA TYR A 64 -16.04 2.21 5.29
C TYR A 64 -16.20 3.36 4.29
N ILE A 65 -15.13 3.72 3.59
CA ILE A 65 -15.18 4.78 2.57
C ILE A 65 -16.09 4.36 1.41
N ALA A 66 -15.91 3.15 0.88
CA ALA A 66 -16.69 2.65 -0.26
C ALA A 66 -18.19 2.51 0.01
N SER A 67 -18.59 2.32 1.27
CA SER A 67 -20.01 2.22 1.68
C SER A 67 -20.74 3.55 1.71
N ARG A 68 -20.04 4.68 1.59
CA ARG A 68 -20.66 6.01 1.58
C ARG A 68 -21.17 6.36 0.19
N ASP A 69 -22.32 7.03 0.14
CA ASP A 69 -22.97 7.42 -1.12
C ASP A 69 -22.06 8.29 -2.01
N ASP A 70 -21.22 9.15 -1.42
CA ASP A 70 -20.27 10.01 -2.14
C ASP A 70 -19.02 9.28 -2.68
N PHE A 71 -18.85 7.99 -2.37
CA PHE A 71 -17.72 7.14 -2.79
C PHE A 71 -18.12 5.83 -3.47
N GLN A 72 -19.42 5.55 -3.63
CA GLN A 72 -19.88 4.33 -4.30
C GLN A 72 -19.27 4.21 -5.70
N GLY A 73 -18.65 3.07 -5.99
CA GLY A 73 -17.97 2.80 -7.26
C GLY A 73 -16.68 3.60 -7.48
N ARG A 74 -16.19 4.35 -6.49
CA ARG A 74 -14.96 5.17 -6.57
C ARG A 74 -13.82 4.67 -5.68
N VAL A 75 -13.92 3.43 -5.19
CA VAL A 75 -12.89 2.78 -4.37
C VAL A 75 -12.41 1.49 -5.02
N ALA A 76 -11.09 1.33 -5.16
CA ALA A 76 -10.49 0.18 -5.81
C ALA A 76 -9.29 -0.40 -5.07
N LEU A 77 -9.04 -1.70 -5.26
CA LEU A 77 -7.88 -2.42 -4.77
C LEU A 77 -7.33 -3.31 -5.88
N PHE A 78 -6.04 -3.15 -6.19
CA PHE A 78 -5.28 -3.99 -7.10
C PHE A 78 -4.10 -4.60 -6.33
N GLY A 79 -3.93 -5.91 -6.37
CA GLY A 79 -2.95 -6.61 -5.54
C GLY A 79 -2.24 -7.73 -6.29
N SER A 80 -0.93 -7.83 -6.12
CA SER A 80 -0.15 -8.97 -6.61
C SER A 80 -0.47 -10.24 -5.83
N TRP A 81 -0.71 -10.12 -4.53
CA TRP A 81 -1.03 -11.24 -3.65
C TRP A 81 -2.53 -11.55 -3.61
N GLU A 82 -2.90 -12.82 -3.84
CA GLU A 82 -4.30 -13.22 -3.93
C GLU A 82 -5.11 -12.94 -2.66
N ARG A 83 -4.45 -12.88 -1.48
CA ARG A 83 -5.15 -12.71 -0.19
C ARG A 83 -5.74 -11.33 0.01
N PHE A 84 -5.38 -10.35 -0.81
CA PHE A 84 -6.04 -9.05 -0.74
C PHE A 84 -7.55 -9.16 -0.95
N LYS A 85 -8.04 -10.09 -1.80
CA LYS A 85 -9.48 -10.36 -1.97
C LYS A 85 -10.17 -10.79 -0.68
N ASP A 86 -9.42 -11.37 0.25
CA ASP A 86 -9.94 -11.85 1.53
C ASP A 86 -10.07 -10.73 2.57
N MET A 87 -9.46 -9.56 2.34
CA MET A 87 -9.39 -8.46 3.31
C MET A 87 -10.47 -7.40 3.11
N VAL A 88 -11.01 -7.26 1.90
CA VAL A 88 -11.99 -6.22 1.51
C VAL A 88 -13.31 -6.78 1.00
N ASP A 89 -14.40 -6.05 1.21
CA ASP A 89 -15.72 -6.39 0.70
C ASP A 89 -15.84 -6.04 -0.79
N THR A 90 -15.94 -7.06 -1.64
CA THR A 90 -16.02 -6.93 -3.09
C THR A 90 -17.38 -6.41 -3.58
N GLY A 91 -18.38 -6.30 -2.71
CA GLY A 91 -19.66 -5.65 -3.03
C GLY A 91 -19.57 -4.12 -3.10
N PHE A 92 -18.58 -3.52 -2.44
CA PHE A 92 -18.39 -2.07 -2.38
C PHE A 92 -17.09 -1.60 -3.04
N VAL A 93 -16.05 -2.43 -3.00
CA VAL A 93 -14.72 -2.11 -3.55
C VAL A 93 -14.51 -2.88 -4.85
N ALA A 94 -14.02 -2.20 -5.88
CA ALA A 94 -13.53 -2.87 -7.09
C ALA A 94 -12.21 -3.58 -6.76
N VAL A 95 -12.15 -4.91 -6.84
CA VAL A 95 -10.99 -5.69 -6.38
C VAL A 95 -10.44 -6.58 -7.48
N ASN A 96 -9.12 -6.50 -7.69
CA ASN A 96 -8.37 -7.47 -8.47
C ASN A 96 -7.13 -7.92 -7.68
N ALA A 97 -7.00 -9.21 -7.38
CA ALA A 97 -5.88 -9.73 -6.61
C ALA A 97 -5.33 -11.04 -7.18
N GLY A 98 -4.01 -11.18 -7.23
CA GLY A 98 -3.37 -12.37 -7.79
C GLY A 98 -3.78 -12.60 -9.25
N TYR A 99 -4.00 -13.85 -9.63
CA TYR A 99 -4.38 -14.23 -10.99
C TYR A 99 -5.90 -14.20 -11.24
N GLN A 100 -6.64 -13.34 -10.55
CA GLN A 100 -8.06 -13.12 -10.87
C GLN A 100 -8.19 -12.38 -12.20
N ILE A 101 -9.06 -12.87 -13.09
CA ILE A 101 -9.56 -12.09 -14.22
C ILE A 101 -10.40 -10.93 -13.66
N PHE A 102 -10.23 -9.74 -14.22
CA PHE A 102 -10.99 -8.56 -13.82
C PHE A 102 -11.90 -8.08 -14.95
N GLU A 103 -13.21 -8.19 -14.75
CA GLU A 103 -14.20 -7.71 -15.71
C GLU A 103 -14.61 -6.28 -15.35
N ALA A 104 -13.86 -5.31 -15.85
CA ALA A 104 -14.27 -3.91 -15.76
C ALA A 104 -15.45 -3.64 -16.72
N LYS A 105 -16.40 -2.79 -16.32
CA LYS A 105 -17.49 -2.34 -17.21
C LYS A 105 -16.97 -1.69 -18.50
N GLN A 106 -15.83 -1.00 -18.41
CA GLN A 106 -15.12 -0.39 -19.53
C GLN A 106 -13.62 -0.68 -19.37
N PRO A 107 -13.14 -1.85 -19.84
CA PRO A 107 -11.73 -2.17 -19.72
C PRO A 107 -10.93 -1.36 -20.75
N GLY A 108 -9.85 -0.73 -20.31
CA GLY A 108 -8.86 -0.20 -21.24
C GLY A 108 -8.06 -1.32 -21.93
N PRO A 109 -7.18 -0.98 -22.87
CA PRO A 109 -6.39 -1.96 -23.61
C PRO A 109 -5.46 -2.79 -22.72
N ASP A 110 -4.80 -2.17 -21.76
CA ASP A 110 -3.83 -2.85 -20.87
C ASP A 110 -4.53 -3.89 -19.99
N LEU A 111 -5.74 -3.59 -19.51
CA LEU A 111 -6.52 -4.51 -18.68
C LEU A 111 -6.97 -5.75 -19.49
N ARG A 112 -7.34 -5.57 -20.77
CA ARG A 112 -7.63 -6.71 -21.66
C ARG A 112 -6.41 -7.60 -21.85
N SER A 113 -5.27 -7.01 -22.21
CA SER A 113 -4.02 -7.77 -22.41
C SER A 113 -3.54 -8.42 -21.12
N ALA A 114 -3.73 -7.79 -19.96
CA ALA A 114 -3.39 -8.38 -18.67
C ALA A 114 -4.30 -9.57 -18.32
N ASN A 115 -5.61 -9.48 -18.59
CA ASN A 115 -6.53 -10.60 -18.42
C ASN A 115 -6.13 -11.78 -19.33
N GLU A 116 -5.77 -11.51 -20.59
CA GLU A 116 -5.27 -12.53 -21.51
C GLU A 116 -3.99 -13.18 -20.98
N ALA A 117 -3.01 -12.37 -20.54
CA ALA A 117 -1.78 -12.88 -19.94
C ALA A 117 -2.03 -13.73 -18.69
N ILE A 118 -3.01 -13.36 -17.86
CA ILE A 118 -3.43 -14.15 -16.69
C ILE A 118 -4.04 -15.48 -17.13
N GLU A 119 -4.93 -15.49 -18.12
CA GLU A 119 -5.63 -16.68 -18.60
C GLU A 119 -4.65 -17.73 -19.12
N PHE A 120 -3.67 -17.29 -19.92
CA PHE A 120 -2.64 -18.13 -20.52
C PHE A 120 -1.43 -18.39 -19.60
N SER A 121 -1.39 -17.80 -18.40
CA SER A 121 -0.26 -18.00 -17.49
C SER A 121 -0.23 -19.43 -16.95
N ALA A 122 0.87 -20.14 -17.19
CA ALA A 122 1.15 -21.43 -16.54
C ALA A 122 1.24 -21.31 -15.00
N TYR A 123 1.50 -20.09 -14.50
CA TYR A 123 1.71 -19.80 -13.09
C TYR A 123 0.44 -19.33 -12.36
N LYS A 124 -0.74 -19.39 -12.99
CA LYS A 124 -2.00 -18.88 -12.38
C LYS A 124 -2.46 -19.57 -11.09
N HIS A 125 -1.80 -20.68 -10.74
CA HIS A 125 -2.00 -21.40 -9.49
C HIS A 125 -1.15 -20.85 -8.33
N LEU A 126 -0.19 -19.96 -8.60
CA LEU A 126 0.60 -19.30 -7.57
C LEU A 126 -0.22 -18.23 -6.85
N GLY A 127 0.13 -17.98 -5.59
CA GLY A 127 -0.58 -17.00 -4.75
C GLY A 127 -0.23 -15.54 -5.06
N THR A 128 0.94 -15.28 -5.64
CA THR A 128 1.43 -13.93 -5.95
C THR A 128 1.77 -13.87 -7.43
N ARG A 129 1.20 -12.90 -8.16
CA ARG A 129 1.54 -12.63 -9.56
C ARG A 129 2.66 -11.58 -9.68
N PRO A 130 3.30 -11.43 -10.85
CA PRO A 130 4.24 -10.34 -11.10
C PRO A 130 3.64 -8.95 -10.84
N ASP A 131 4.39 -8.08 -10.16
CA ASP A 131 3.98 -6.73 -9.77
C ASP A 131 3.66 -5.85 -10.97
N MET A 132 4.36 -6.07 -12.09
CA MET A 132 4.10 -5.33 -13.33
C MET A 132 2.70 -5.57 -13.90
N LEU A 133 2.14 -6.79 -13.77
CA LEU A 133 0.76 -7.04 -14.17
C LEU A 133 -0.21 -6.26 -13.27
N THR A 134 0.01 -6.28 -11.95
CA THR A 134 -0.77 -5.48 -11.00
C THR A 134 -0.73 -3.99 -11.33
N PHE A 135 0.46 -3.47 -11.60
CA PHE A 135 0.65 -2.05 -11.87
C PHE A 135 0.05 -1.61 -13.20
N SER A 136 0.21 -2.40 -14.27
CA SER A 136 -0.42 -2.09 -15.57
C SER A 136 -1.94 -2.08 -15.45
N MET A 137 -2.54 -3.10 -14.84
CA MET A 137 -3.99 -3.14 -14.62
C MET A 137 -4.48 -1.97 -13.75
N ALA A 138 -3.72 -1.62 -12.72
CA ALA A 138 -4.07 -0.52 -11.82
C ALA A 138 -4.03 0.84 -12.56
N LYS A 139 -2.98 1.13 -13.34
CA LYS A 139 -2.89 2.38 -14.11
C LYS A 139 -4.01 2.50 -15.15
N ASP A 140 -4.34 1.42 -15.83
CA ASP A 140 -5.41 1.41 -16.83
C ASP A 140 -6.78 1.66 -16.18
N TYR A 141 -7.06 0.98 -15.06
CA TYR A 141 -8.27 1.23 -14.28
C TYR A 141 -8.34 2.66 -13.75
N MET A 142 -7.20 3.20 -13.27
CA MET A 142 -7.09 4.56 -12.75
C MET A 142 -7.48 5.60 -13.80
N ARG A 143 -7.02 5.45 -15.05
CA ARG A 143 -7.34 6.32 -16.19
C ARG A 143 -8.78 6.17 -16.67
N ALA A 144 -9.29 4.94 -16.67
CA ALA A 144 -10.62 4.66 -17.22
C ALA A 144 -11.77 5.08 -16.27
N THR A 145 -11.54 5.01 -14.97
CA THR A 145 -12.64 5.10 -13.97
C THR A 145 -12.46 6.18 -12.93
N HIS A 146 -11.28 6.81 -12.86
CA HIS A 146 -11.01 7.90 -11.95
C HIS A 146 -11.38 7.60 -10.47
N PRO A 147 -10.93 6.48 -9.87
CA PRO A 147 -11.24 6.17 -8.47
C PRO A 147 -10.75 7.29 -7.56
N ARG A 148 -11.57 7.64 -6.56
CA ARG A 148 -11.21 8.60 -5.51
C ARG A 148 -10.30 8.00 -4.45
N LEU A 149 -10.29 6.68 -4.30
CA LEU A 149 -9.41 5.94 -3.41
C LEU A 149 -8.98 4.64 -4.06
N MET A 150 -7.68 4.44 -4.20
CA MET A 150 -7.13 3.20 -4.74
C MET A 150 -6.21 2.56 -3.71
N PHE A 151 -5.96 1.26 -3.79
CA PHE A 151 -4.89 0.59 -3.05
C PHE A 151 -4.17 -0.30 -4.05
N ILE A 152 -2.86 -0.15 -4.19
CA ILE A 152 -2.03 -0.99 -5.08
C ILE A 152 -1.03 -1.75 -4.22
N GLY A 153 -1.26 -3.05 -4.01
CA GLY A 153 -0.41 -3.92 -3.19
C GLY A 153 0.55 -4.75 -4.04
N LEU A 154 1.85 -4.53 -3.87
CA LEU A 154 2.91 -5.27 -4.56
C LEU A 154 3.53 -6.34 -3.64
N GLY A 155 4.20 -7.35 -4.21
CA GLY A 155 4.66 -8.52 -3.45
C GLY A 155 6.01 -9.13 -3.85
N GLU A 156 6.57 -8.84 -5.02
CA GLU A 156 7.74 -9.60 -5.51
C GLU A 156 9.01 -9.35 -4.67
N THR A 157 9.16 -8.18 -4.05
CA THR A 157 10.26 -7.94 -3.10
C THR A 157 10.21 -8.93 -1.93
N ASP A 158 9.02 -9.22 -1.40
CA ASP A 158 8.85 -10.17 -0.30
C ASP A 158 9.15 -11.61 -0.76
N GLU A 159 8.68 -11.99 -1.95
CA GLU A 159 8.95 -13.30 -2.57
C GLU A 159 10.46 -13.52 -2.79
N PHE A 160 11.15 -12.58 -3.46
CA PHE A 160 12.59 -12.70 -3.71
C PHE A 160 13.40 -12.75 -2.42
N ALA A 161 12.96 -12.00 -1.39
CA ALA A 161 13.59 -12.07 -0.10
C ALA A 161 13.36 -13.43 0.57
N HIS A 162 12.17 -14.01 0.53
CA HIS A 162 11.93 -15.38 1.01
C HIS A 162 12.82 -16.43 0.33
N HIS A 163 13.09 -16.24 -0.97
CA HIS A 163 13.97 -17.10 -1.76
C HIS A 163 15.47 -16.78 -1.62
N ARG A 164 15.85 -15.80 -0.78
CA ARG A 164 17.24 -15.34 -0.58
C ARG A 164 17.91 -14.81 -1.86
N GLN A 165 17.12 -14.35 -2.82
CA GLN A 165 17.58 -13.83 -4.11
C GLN A 165 17.82 -12.32 -3.97
N TYR A 166 18.94 -11.95 -3.35
CA TYR A 166 19.24 -10.57 -3.00
C TYR A 166 19.39 -9.64 -4.21
N ASP A 167 19.94 -10.15 -5.30
CA ASP A 167 20.05 -9.45 -6.58
C ASP A 167 18.66 -9.14 -7.18
N LEU A 168 17.77 -10.13 -7.25
CA LEU A 168 16.39 -9.94 -7.72
C LEU A 168 15.60 -9.02 -6.79
N TYR A 169 15.84 -9.12 -5.49
CA TYR A 169 15.29 -8.20 -4.49
C TYR A 169 15.64 -6.74 -4.79
N LEU A 170 16.93 -6.45 -5.03
CA LEU A 170 17.39 -5.10 -5.38
C LEU A 170 16.87 -4.63 -6.74
N ASN A 171 16.83 -5.54 -7.73
CA ASN A 171 16.26 -5.24 -9.04
C ASN A 171 14.78 -4.88 -8.93
N GLN A 172 14.02 -5.61 -8.11
CA GLN A 172 12.61 -5.33 -7.87
C GLN A 172 12.41 -4.01 -7.12
N ALA A 173 13.22 -3.72 -6.11
CA ALA A 173 13.16 -2.43 -5.41
C ALA A 173 13.46 -1.25 -6.37
N SER A 174 14.41 -1.42 -7.28
CA SER A 174 14.73 -0.45 -8.34
C SER A 174 13.60 -0.30 -9.37
N LEU A 175 12.95 -1.41 -9.75
CA LEU A 175 11.78 -1.38 -10.64
C LEU A 175 10.62 -0.62 -10.00
N ILE A 176 10.36 -0.88 -8.73
CA ILE A 176 9.34 -0.17 -7.96
C ILE A 176 9.62 1.33 -7.88
N ASP A 177 10.87 1.77 -7.68
CA ASP A 177 11.23 3.20 -7.72
C ASP A 177 10.87 3.83 -9.08
N LYS A 178 11.02 3.09 -10.18
CA LYS A 178 10.56 3.53 -11.52
C LYS A 178 9.04 3.53 -11.63
N MET A 179 8.35 2.54 -11.07
CA MET A 179 6.88 2.50 -11.03
C MET A 179 6.30 3.66 -10.24
N LEU A 180 6.94 4.07 -9.13
CA LEU A 180 6.60 5.27 -8.37
C LEU A 180 6.74 6.54 -9.22
N CYS A 181 7.84 6.66 -9.97
CA CYS A 181 8.05 7.77 -10.90
C CYS A 181 6.96 7.84 -11.96
N GLU A 182 6.66 6.70 -12.60
CA GLU A 182 5.62 6.57 -13.62
C GLU A 182 4.22 6.87 -13.06
N LEU A 183 3.89 6.38 -11.87
CA LEU A 183 2.61 6.66 -11.22
C LEU A 183 2.47 8.14 -10.89
N TRP A 184 3.50 8.75 -10.31
CA TRP A 184 3.49 10.17 -10.00
C TRP A 184 3.37 11.02 -11.27
N THR A 185 4.07 10.63 -12.34
CA THR A 185 3.95 11.26 -13.65
C THR A 185 2.51 11.19 -14.15
N LEU A 186 1.87 10.01 -14.09
CA LEU A 186 0.47 9.84 -14.48
C LEU A 186 -0.47 10.74 -13.67
N ILE A 187 -0.32 10.76 -12.34
CA ILE A 187 -1.09 11.63 -11.43
C ILE A 187 -0.98 13.10 -11.85
N GLN A 188 0.22 13.57 -12.17
CA GLN A 188 0.46 14.98 -12.49
C GLN A 188 0.06 15.38 -13.92
N HIS A 189 -0.09 14.42 -14.84
CA HIS A 189 -0.54 14.68 -16.21
C HIS A 189 -2.06 14.67 -16.35
N ASP A 190 -2.77 14.05 -15.40
CA ASP A 190 -4.22 13.95 -15.43
C ASP A 190 -4.86 15.11 -14.65
N PRO A 191 -5.62 16.01 -15.30
CA PRO A 191 -6.27 17.14 -14.63
C PRO A 191 -7.21 16.74 -13.49
N TYR A 192 -7.73 15.50 -13.50
CA TYR A 192 -8.56 14.99 -12.41
C TYR A 192 -7.76 14.84 -11.12
N TYR A 193 -6.51 14.34 -11.22
CA TYR A 193 -5.67 13.98 -10.08
C TYR A 193 -4.62 15.04 -9.70
N LYS A 194 -4.16 15.82 -10.68
CA LYS A 194 -3.06 16.77 -10.55
C LYS A 194 -3.32 17.75 -9.41
N ASP A 195 -2.32 17.91 -8.55
CA ASP A 195 -2.34 18.79 -7.36
C ASP A 195 -3.46 18.54 -6.35
N GLN A 196 -4.26 17.48 -6.53
CA GLN A 196 -5.37 17.08 -5.65
C GLN A 196 -5.12 15.72 -5.01
N THR A 197 -4.06 15.02 -5.41
CA THR A 197 -3.75 13.66 -4.97
C THR A 197 -2.73 13.64 -3.83
N LEU A 198 -3.10 12.99 -2.73
CA LEU A 198 -2.18 12.55 -1.68
C LEU A 198 -1.69 11.14 -1.99
N LEU A 199 -0.38 10.96 -2.14
CA LEU A 199 0.26 9.66 -2.33
C LEU A 199 0.91 9.21 -1.02
N ILE A 200 0.52 8.06 -0.48
CA ILE A 200 1.08 7.44 0.74
C ILE A 200 1.64 6.08 0.37
N VAL A 201 2.89 5.80 0.71
CA VAL A 201 3.62 4.56 0.41
C VAL A 201 4.21 3.97 1.69
N THR A 202 4.03 2.67 1.94
CA THR A 202 4.51 1.98 3.15
C THR A 202 4.41 0.47 2.96
N THR A 203 5.16 -0.28 3.77
CA THR A 203 5.04 -1.74 3.88
C THR A 203 4.07 -2.18 4.97
N ASP A 204 3.68 -3.45 4.92
CA ASP A 204 2.89 -4.16 5.92
C ASP A 204 3.69 -4.73 7.10
N HIS A 205 5.00 -4.94 6.94
CA HIS A 205 5.95 -5.30 8.01
C HIS A 205 7.39 -4.89 7.65
N GLY A 206 8.34 -5.22 8.53
CA GLY A 206 9.78 -5.10 8.28
C GLY A 206 10.43 -6.43 7.97
N ARG A 207 11.76 -6.43 7.87
CA ARG A 207 12.59 -7.62 7.64
C ARG A 207 13.75 -7.69 8.64
N GLY A 208 14.48 -8.79 8.66
CA GLY A 208 15.63 -8.95 9.56
C GLY A 208 16.70 -7.87 9.34
N ARG A 209 17.24 -7.30 10.43
CA ARG A 209 18.29 -6.26 10.36
C ARG A 209 19.65 -6.77 9.90
N ALA A 210 19.93 -8.06 10.07
CA ALA A 210 21.26 -8.63 9.87
C ALA A 210 21.40 -9.26 8.48
N GLN A 211 22.63 -9.27 7.97
CA GLN A 211 22.97 -9.87 6.68
C GLN A 211 22.59 -11.36 6.57
N ASN A 212 22.52 -12.08 7.68
CA ASN A 212 22.12 -13.49 7.70
C ASN A 212 20.63 -13.71 8.00
N ASN A 213 19.82 -12.66 8.16
CA ASN A 213 18.39 -12.78 8.44
C ASN A 213 17.46 -11.79 7.73
N TRP A 214 17.97 -10.91 6.85
CA TRP A 214 17.15 -10.01 6.01
C TRP A 214 16.09 -10.75 5.18
N HIS A 215 16.37 -11.99 4.77
CA HIS A 215 15.44 -12.87 4.04
C HIS A 215 14.31 -13.42 4.92
N ARG A 216 14.31 -13.13 6.22
CA ARG A 216 13.28 -13.58 7.18
C ARG A 216 12.50 -12.41 7.74
N HIS A 217 11.30 -12.72 8.22
CA HIS A 217 10.56 -11.86 9.12
C HIS A 217 9.75 -12.69 10.12
N GLY A 218 9.26 -12.05 11.17
CA GLY A 218 8.38 -12.64 12.19
C GLY A 218 8.71 -12.20 13.61
N PHE A 219 7.94 -12.68 14.59
CA PHE A 219 8.10 -12.34 16.01
C PHE A 219 9.55 -12.48 16.53
N MET A 220 10.23 -13.56 16.13
CA MET A 220 11.60 -13.89 16.57
C MET A 220 12.70 -13.23 15.73
N VAL A 221 12.35 -12.37 14.77
CA VAL A 221 13.30 -11.74 13.86
C VAL A 221 13.41 -10.24 14.20
N PRO A 222 14.54 -9.79 14.76
CA PRO A 222 14.77 -8.37 15.01
C PRO A 222 14.72 -7.57 13.72
N GLY A 223 13.95 -6.49 13.71
CA GLY A 223 13.73 -5.64 12.53
C GLY A 223 12.40 -5.88 11.84
N SER A 224 11.74 -7.02 12.08
CA SER A 224 10.46 -7.33 11.42
C SER A 224 9.32 -6.38 11.78
N GLN A 225 9.47 -5.60 12.86
CA GLN A 225 8.50 -4.56 13.20
C GLN A 225 8.77 -3.24 12.49
N GLU A 226 9.95 -3.03 11.94
CA GLU A 226 10.41 -1.73 11.45
C GLU A 226 9.94 -1.51 10.03
N THR A 227 9.21 -0.42 9.84
CA THR A 227 8.67 -0.03 8.55
C THR A 227 9.04 1.43 8.28
N TRP A 228 8.48 1.99 7.23
CA TRP A 228 8.65 3.37 6.83
C TRP A 228 7.37 3.85 6.16
N ILE A 229 7.17 5.17 6.11
CA ILE A 229 6.07 5.80 5.38
C ILE A 229 6.66 6.93 4.53
N MET A 230 6.36 6.92 3.23
CA MET A 230 6.61 8.06 2.35
C MET A 230 5.28 8.73 2.00
N MET A 231 5.24 10.05 2.04
CA MET A 231 4.08 10.84 1.63
C MET A 231 4.48 11.97 0.71
N MET A 232 3.69 12.27 -0.31
CA MET A 232 3.88 13.43 -1.21
C MET A 232 2.54 13.85 -1.81
N GLY A 233 2.46 15.11 -2.27
CA GLY A 233 1.32 15.62 -3.00
C GLY A 233 0.41 16.50 -2.15
N ALA A 234 -0.89 16.48 -2.44
CA ALA A 234 -1.85 17.39 -1.86
C ALA A 234 -1.88 17.29 -0.33
N GLY A 235 -1.75 18.44 0.33
CA GLY A 235 -1.78 18.59 1.78
C GLY A 235 -0.50 18.18 2.53
N VAL A 236 0.54 17.73 1.83
CA VAL A 236 1.85 17.35 2.41
C VAL A 236 2.85 18.48 2.24
N GLU A 237 3.41 18.95 3.35
CA GLU A 237 4.54 19.89 3.32
C GLU A 237 5.84 19.14 2.94
N PRO A 238 6.69 19.70 2.06
CA PRO A 238 7.91 19.06 1.57
C PRO A 238 9.05 19.16 2.59
N LEU A 239 8.92 18.46 3.72
CA LEU A 239 9.89 18.49 4.82
C LEU A 239 11.06 17.52 4.63
N GLY A 240 11.00 16.66 3.61
CA GLY A 240 12.04 15.70 3.28
C GLY A 240 12.17 14.56 4.26
N GLU A 241 13.41 14.12 4.51
CA GLU A 241 13.66 13.04 5.45
C GLU A 241 13.45 13.51 6.88
N MET A 242 12.51 12.85 7.57
CA MET A 242 12.08 13.29 8.89
C MET A 242 13.07 12.81 9.95
N GLU A 243 13.41 13.70 10.88
CA GLU A 243 14.35 13.44 11.98
C GLU A 243 13.73 13.77 13.33
N ASN A 244 14.11 13.04 14.38
CA ASN A 244 13.70 13.28 15.77
C ASN A 244 12.17 13.36 15.98
N MET A 245 11.43 12.50 15.27
CA MET A 245 9.97 12.48 15.30
C MET A 245 9.41 11.53 16.36
N PRO A 246 8.19 11.79 16.88
CA PRO A 246 7.45 10.81 17.66
C PRO A 246 7.30 9.49 16.90
N SER A 247 7.29 8.37 17.63
CA SER A 247 7.14 7.05 17.00
C SER A 247 5.76 6.88 16.36
N VAL A 248 5.74 6.50 15.09
CA VAL A 248 4.55 6.26 14.28
C VAL A 248 4.25 4.77 14.18
N ARG A 249 2.97 4.41 14.14
CA ARG A 249 2.48 3.03 14.01
C ARG A 249 1.57 2.88 12.80
N LEU A 250 1.67 1.75 12.08
CA LEU A 250 0.85 1.53 10.89
C LEU A 250 -0.66 1.56 11.17
N ARG A 251 -1.09 1.20 12.38
CA ARG A 251 -2.50 1.34 12.81
C ARG A 251 -3.05 2.77 12.77
N GLN A 252 -2.22 3.80 12.56
CA GLN A 252 -2.65 5.20 12.44
C GLN A 252 -3.04 5.57 11.00
N ILE A 253 -2.71 4.72 10.02
CA ILE A 253 -2.98 4.97 8.59
C ILE A 253 -4.47 5.17 8.27
N PRO A 254 -5.44 4.41 8.85
CA PRO A 254 -6.86 4.64 8.56
C PRO A 254 -7.35 6.03 8.94
N SER A 255 -6.85 6.56 10.07
CA SER A 255 -7.16 7.93 10.49
C SER A 255 -6.48 8.96 9.62
N LEU A 256 -5.25 8.71 9.15
CA LEU A 256 -4.59 9.57 8.17
C LEU A 256 -5.42 9.65 6.87
N ILE A 257 -5.80 8.50 6.29
CA ILE A 257 -6.59 8.42 5.05
C ILE A 257 -7.97 9.09 5.20
N SER A 258 -8.71 8.74 6.26
CA SER A 258 -10.04 9.33 6.45
C SER A 258 -9.96 10.84 6.65
N SER A 259 -9.05 11.31 7.50
CA SER A 259 -8.93 12.75 7.77
C SER A 259 -8.46 13.55 6.55
N SER A 260 -7.59 13.00 5.70
CA SER A 260 -7.20 13.67 4.44
C SER A 260 -8.39 13.83 3.50
N LEU A 261 -9.34 12.88 3.53
CA LEU A 261 -10.59 12.94 2.76
C LEU A 261 -11.69 13.79 3.42
N GLY A 262 -11.40 14.48 4.53
CA GLY A 262 -12.42 15.21 5.29
C GLY A 262 -13.44 14.30 6.00
N LEU A 263 -13.10 13.01 6.16
CA LEU A 263 -13.91 12.00 6.82
C LEU A 263 -13.36 11.69 8.22
N GLN A 264 -14.20 11.08 9.05
CA GLN A 264 -13.77 10.46 10.30
C GLN A 264 -14.08 8.97 10.23
N TYR A 265 -13.06 8.11 10.33
CA TYR A 265 -13.25 6.66 10.37
C TYR A 265 -13.80 6.23 11.74
N GLN A 266 -15.05 5.76 11.77
CA GLN A 266 -15.77 5.38 12.99
C GLN A 266 -16.27 3.93 12.93
N PRO A 267 -15.38 2.92 13.00
CA PRO A 267 -15.77 1.53 13.10
C PRO A 267 -16.25 1.17 14.52
N ASN A 268 -16.78 -0.04 14.70
CA ASN A 268 -17.24 -0.56 16.00
C ASN A 268 -16.09 -0.93 16.98
N HIS A 269 -14.92 -0.33 16.83
CA HIS A 269 -13.77 -0.48 17.71
C HIS A 269 -13.00 0.84 17.77
N ARG A 270 -12.14 1.00 18.78
CA ARG A 270 -11.26 2.16 18.86
C ARG A 270 -10.25 2.14 17.71
N VAL A 271 -9.96 3.30 17.14
CA VAL A 271 -8.96 3.52 16.09
C VAL A 271 -7.88 4.43 16.63
N ALA A 272 -6.62 4.18 16.24
CA ALA A 272 -5.53 5.08 16.59
C ALA A 272 -5.63 6.40 15.82
N ALA A 273 -5.48 7.53 16.51
CA ALA A 273 -5.46 8.84 15.86
C ALA A 273 -4.32 8.95 14.84
N SER A 274 -4.52 9.78 13.81
CA SER A 274 -3.47 10.08 12.83
C SER A 274 -2.23 10.63 13.53
N PHE A 275 -1.05 10.27 13.04
CA PHE A 275 0.22 10.78 13.58
C PHE A 275 0.56 12.20 13.09
N ILE A 276 -0.13 12.65 12.05
CA ILE A 276 0.02 13.99 11.47
C ILE A 276 -1.35 14.50 11.03
N ARG A 277 -1.53 15.82 11.08
CA ARG A 277 -2.68 16.50 10.47
C ARG A 277 -2.22 17.15 9.17
N LEU A 278 -2.62 16.57 8.03
CA LEU A 278 -2.36 17.16 6.73
C LEU A 278 -3.30 18.36 6.51
N LYS A 279 -2.89 19.30 5.64
CA LYS A 279 -3.82 20.33 5.18
C LYS A 279 -4.99 19.63 4.46
N PRO A 280 -6.25 20.10 4.64
CA PRO A 280 -7.38 19.54 3.91
C PRO A 280 -7.11 19.55 2.41
N LEU A 281 -7.51 18.47 1.72
CA LEU A 281 -7.36 18.39 0.28
C LEU A 281 -8.24 19.47 -0.39
N PRO A 282 -7.74 20.19 -1.40
CA PRO A 282 -8.50 21.25 -2.06
C PRO A 282 -9.70 20.67 -2.82
N GLY A 283 -10.89 21.28 -2.65
CA GLY A 283 -12.12 20.88 -3.35
C GLY A 283 -12.94 19.80 -2.63
N LYS A 284 -13.86 19.14 -3.36
CA LYS A 284 -14.73 18.07 -2.82
C LYS A 284 -14.19 16.64 -2.96
N ASP A 285 -13.28 16.31 -3.89
CA ASP A 285 -12.90 14.92 -4.16
C ASP A 285 -11.38 14.82 -4.44
N GLN A 286 -10.55 14.07 -3.70
CA GLN A 286 -10.04 12.71 -4.05
C GLN A 286 -8.81 12.37 -3.15
N ALA A 287 -8.58 11.12 -2.74
CA ALA A 287 -7.31 10.67 -2.14
C ALA A 287 -6.88 9.30 -2.67
N LEU A 288 -5.88 9.28 -3.57
CA LEU A 288 -5.33 8.05 -4.13
C LEU A 288 -4.30 7.41 -3.20
N LEU A 289 -4.70 6.42 -2.40
CA LEU A 289 -3.78 5.62 -1.58
C LEU A 289 -2.91 4.67 -2.43
N TYR A 290 -1.64 4.47 -2.06
CA TYR A 290 -0.69 3.64 -2.83
C TYR A 290 0.20 2.77 -1.91
N GLY A 291 -0.33 1.64 -1.44
CA GLY A 291 0.38 0.78 -0.48
C GLY A 291 1.43 -0.17 -1.09
N MET A 292 2.69 0.24 -1.24
CA MET A 292 3.78 -0.64 -1.72
C MET A 292 4.56 -1.39 -0.64
N ASN A 293 4.77 -2.69 -0.82
CA ASN A 293 5.82 -3.42 -0.09
C ASN A 293 7.21 -3.17 -0.68
N LEU A 294 8.00 -2.27 -0.09
CA LEU A 294 9.45 -2.22 -0.24
C LEU A 294 10.11 -2.34 1.13
N HIS A 295 10.95 -3.33 1.40
CA HIS A 295 11.82 -3.22 2.58
C HIS A 295 13.18 -2.64 2.16
N GLU A 296 13.81 -1.85 3.00
CA GLU A 296 15.22 -1.53 2.80
C GLU A 296 16.02 -2.78 3.21
N PRO A 297 16.82 -3.38 2.32
CA PRO A 297 17.73 -4.43 2.74
C PRO A 297 18.78 -3.77 3.65
N GLY A 298 19.06 -4.40 4.80
CA GLY A 298 20.11 -3.91 5.71
C GLY A 298 21.40 -3.62 4.94
N LYS A 299 21.97 -2.43 5.16
CA LYS A 299 23.21 -1.97 4.51
C LYS A 299 24.27 -3.08 4.58
N ARG A 300 24.84 -3.43 3.42
CA ARG A 300 26.03 -4.29 3.31
C ARG A 300 27.24 -3.61 3.91
#